data_AF-A0A1V0GVB8-F1
#
_entry.id   AF-A0A1V0GVB8-F1
#
_cell.length_a   1.000
_cell.length_b   1.000
_cell.length_c   1.000
_cell.angle_alpha   90.00
_cell.angle_beta   90.00
_cell.angle_gamma   90.00
#
_symmetry.space_group_name_H-M   'P 1'
#
loop_
_entity.id
_entity.type
_entity.pdbx_description
1 polymer ?
#
loop_
_entity_poly.entity_id
_entity_poly.type
_entity_poly.pdbx_seq_one_letter_code
_entity_poly.pdbx_strand_id
1 'polypeptide(L)' 'MTRRATDNSKALDAFIAAKSEIDAMLQRLAALSADHFETSPDEIHCGHVGTLNHYHAKLREITDSAFKEGEHAI' A
#
# COMPACT_ATOMS: atom_id res chain seq x y z
N MET A 1 -0.23 -44.91 2.66
CA MET A 1 0.62 -43.81 2.13
C MET A 1 0.17 -42.51 2.78
N THR A 2 1.01 -41.96 3.65
CA THR A 2 0.76 -40.72 4.38
C THR A 2 0.68 -39.55 3.40
N ARG A 3 -0.46 -38.84 3.43
CA ARG A 3 -0.71 -37.62 2.68
C ARG A 3 0.43 -36.66 2.98
N ARG A 4 1.29 -36.39 1.99
CA ARG A 4 2.28 -35.32 2.04
C ARG A 4 1.46 -34.04 2.17
N ALA A 5 1.27 -33.56 3.40
CA ALA A 5 0.88 -32.19 3.63
C ALA A 5 1.95 -31.39 2.90
N THR A 6 1.59 -30.84 1.74
CA THR A 6 2.45 -29.96 0.97
C THR A 6 3.01 -28.94 1.93
N ASP A 7 4.33 -28.92 2.06
CA ASP A 7 5.08 -28.11 3.02
C ASP A 7 4.92 -26.63 2.63
N ASN A 8 3.75 -26.09 2.94
CA ASN A 8 3.37 -24.71 2.65
C ASN A 8 4.09 -23.73 3.58
N SER A 9 4.95 -24.22 4.48
CA SER A 9 5.77 -23.44 5.40
C SER A 9 6.57 -22.36 4.66
N LYS A 10 7.19 -22.72 3.52
CA LYS A 10 7.95 -21.80 2.67
C LYS A 10 7.07 -20.74 2.00
N ALA A 11 5.88 -21.12 1.56
CA ALA A 11 4.93 -20.17 0.96
C ALA A 11 4.34 -19.22 2.02
N LEU A 12 4.08 -19.74 3.21
CA LEU A 12 3.59 -18.98 4.36
C LEU A 12 4.64 -17.98 4.85
N ASP A 13 5.89 -18.41 4.98
CA ASP A 13 7.02 -17.55 5.34
C ASP A 13 7.20 -16.41 4.31
N ALA A 14 7.21 -16.74 3.02
CA ALA A 14 7.29 -15.75 1.95
C ALA A 14 6.10 -14.76 1.98
N PHE A 15 4.90 -15.25 2.29
CA PHE A 15 3.71 -14.40 2.43
C PHE A 15 3.82 -13.45 3.64
N ILE A 16 4.25 -13.95 4.80
CA ILE A 16 4.44 -13.15 6.01
C ILE A 16 5.54 -12.10 5.78
N ALA A 17 6.64 -12.47 5.14
CA ALA A 17 7.71 -11.55 4.76
C ALA A 17 7.18 -10.44 3.86
N ALA A 18 6.52 -10.80 2.75
CA ALA A 18 5.94 -9.82 1.82
C ALA A 18 4.90 -8.91 2.51
N LYS A 19 4.06 -9.46 3.38
CA LYS A 19 3.10 -8.67 4.16
C LYS A 19 3.81 -7.68 5.08
N SER A 20 4.83 -8.14 5.81
CA SER A 20 5.61 -7.30 6.72
C SER A 20 6.30 -6.14 5.99
N GLU A 21 6.81 -6.38 4.78
CA GLU A 21 7.37 -5.34 3.92
C GLU A 21 6.31 -4.31 3.51
N ILE A 22 5.12 -4.76 3.10
CA ILE A 22 3.99 -3.86 2.77
C ILE A 22 3.56 -3.05 3.99
N ASP A 23 3.40 -3.66 5.17
CA ASP A 23 3.06 -2.96 6.40
C ASP A 23 4.10 -1.88 6.74
N ALA A 24 5.39 -2.19 6.61
CA ALA A 24 6.47 -1.22 6.85
C ALA A 24 6.42 -0.04 5.85
N MET A 25 6.10 -0.31 4.58
CA MET A 25 5.91 0.75 3.57
C MET A 25 4.68 1.62 3.89
N LEU A 26 3.56 1.02 4.29
CA LEU A 26 2.35 1.75 4.68
C LEU A 26 2.58 2.61 5.93
N GLN A 27 3.30 2.10 6.93
CA GLN A 27 3.65 2.86 8.12
C GLN A 27 4.50 4.09 7.80
N ARG A 28 5.46 3.98 6.86
CA ARG A 28 6.26 5.13 6.40
C ARG A 28 5.39 6.19 5.72
N LEU A 29 4.46 5.78 4.85
CA LEU A 29 3.52 6.70 4.20
C LEU A 29 2.58 7.36 5.21
N ALA A 30 2.11 6.63 6.22
CA ALA A 30 1.28 7.19 7.28
C ALA A 30 2.04 8.24 8.11
N ALA A 31 3.30 7.97 8.47
CA ALA A 31 4.15 8.93 9.15
C ALA A 31 4.40 10.19 8.30
N LEU A 32 4.67 10.02 7.01
CA LEU A 32 4.84 11.13 6.07
C LEU A 32 3.56 11.95 5.94
N SER A 33 2.40 11.31 5.89
CA SER A 33 1.08 11.97 5.87
C SER A 33 0.83 12.77 7.16
N ALA A 34 1.19 12.22 8.32
CA ALA A 34 1.08 12.93 9.60
C ALA A 34 2.00 14.18 9.66
N ASP A 35 3.16 14.13 8.98
CA ASP A 35 4.08 15.26 8.82
C ASP A 35 3.69 16.19 7.66
N HIS A 36 2.46 16.09 7.13
CA HIS A 36 1.97 16.90 5.99
C HIS A 36 2.84 16.75 4.72
N PHE A 37 3.44 15.58 4.52
CA PHE A 37 4.41 15.32 3.45
C PHE A 37 5.56 16.33 3.45
N GLU A 38 6.08 16.65 4.65
CA GLU A 38 7.17 17.61 4.86
C GLU A 38 6.86 18.99 4.24
N THR A 39 5.58 19.29 4.01
CA THR A 39 5.13 20.50 3.32
C THR A 39 4.36 21.38 4.29
N SER A 40 4.86 22.60 4.49
CA SER A 40 4.15 23.63 5.26
C SER A 40 2.89 24.06 4.49
N PRO A 41 1.72 24.22 5.14
CA PRO A 41 0.49 24.69 4.49
C PRO A 41 0.64 26.08 3.83
N ASP A 42 1.60 26.88 4.29
CA ASP A 42 1.94 28.20 3.73
C ASP A 42 2.73 28.10 2.40
N GLU A 43 3.35 26.95 2.13
CA GLU A 43 4.18 26.65 0.95
C GLU A 43 3.50 25.67 -0.02
N ILE A 44 2.22 25.35 0.19
CA ILE A 44 1.46 24.48 -0.73
C ILE A 44 1.13 25.24 -2.01
N HIS A 45 1.78 24.84 -3.11
CA HIS A 45 1.49 25.33 -4.45
C HIS A 45 0.85 24.22 -5.31
N CYS A 46 0.18 24.57 -6.41
CA CYS A 46 -0.41 23.59 -7.34
C CYS A 46 0.59 22.52 -7.84
N GLY A 47 1.90 22.81 -7.87
CA GLY A 47 2.94 21.83 -8.18
C GLY A 47 3.11 20.73 -7.12
N HIS A 48 2.97 21.08 -5.83
CA HIS A 48 3.04 20.11 -4.71
C HIS A 48 1.80 19.21 -4.69
N VAL A 49 0.64 19.78 -5.02
CA VAL A 49 -0.62 19.03 -5.20
C VAL A 49 -0.49 17.97 -6.29
N GLY A 50 0.25 18.25 -7.37
CA GLY A 50 0.50 17.29 -8.46
C GLY A 50 1.25 16.04 -8.00
N THR A 51 2.32 16.22 -7.22
CA THR A 51 3.11 15.12 -6.64
C THR A 51 2.27 14.29 -5.65
N LEU A 52 1.51 14.96 -4.78
CA LEU A 52 0.63 14.28 -3.83
C LEU A 52 -0.47 13.47 -4.55
N ASN A 53 -1.05 14.04 -5.60
CA ASN A 53 -2.07 13.37 -6.40
C ASN A 53 -1.52 12.13 -7.14
N HIS A 54 -0.23 12.15 -7.52
CA HIS A 54 0.42 10.98 -8.09
C HIS A 54 0.52 9.82 -7.09
N TYR A 55 0.93 10.09 -5.85
CA TYR A 55 0.94 9.07 -4.80
C TYR A 55 -0.46 8.57 -4.46
N HIS A 56 -1.44 9.49 -4.37
CA HIS A 56 -2.83 9.15 -4.14
C HIS A 56 -3.40 8.23 -5.22
N ALA A 57 -3.14 8.51 -6.51
CA ALA A 57 -3.62 7.67 -7.61
C ALA A 57 -3.07 6.24 -7.53
N LYS A 58 -1.78 6.07 -7.18
CA LYS A 58 -1.16 4.75 -7.00
C LYS A 58 -1.75 4.00 -5.82
N LEU A 59 -1.93 4.66 -4.68
CA LEU A 59 -2.55 4.04 -3.50
C LEU A 59 -3.99 3.63 -3.79
N ARG A 60 -4.73 4.45 -4.54
CA ARG A 60 -6.09 4.13 -4.98
C ARG A 60 -6.11 2.91 -5.89
N GLU A 61 -5.22 2.81 -6.88
CA GLU A 61 -5.13 1.64 -7.77
C GLU A 61 -4.82 0.35 -6.99
N ILE A 62 -3.89 0.40 -6.03
CA ILE A 62 -3.53 -0.74 -5.17
C ILE A 62 -4.73 -1.16 -4.31
N THR A 63 -5.44 -0.18 -3.73
CA THR A 63 -6.62 -0.42 -2.89
C THR A 63 -7.76 -1.01 -3.72
N ASP A 64 -8.07 -0.41 -4.86
CA ASP A 64 -9.09 -0.89 -5.78
C ASP A 64 -8.83 -2.34 -6.22
N SER A 65 -7.56 -2.65 -6.56
CA SER A 65 -7.13 -4.01 -6.91
C SER A 65 -7.25 -4.99 -5.73
N ALA A 66 -6.97 -4.54 -4.50
CA ALA A 66 -7.04 -5.37 -3.30
C ALA A 66 -8.48 -5.65 -2.86
N PHE A 67 -9.38 -4.69 -3.02
CA PHE A 67 -10.78 -4.77 -2.59
C PHE A 67 -11.75 -5.12 -3.74
N LYS A 68 -11.27 -5.21 -4.99
CA LYS A 68 -12.06 -5.44 -6.22
C LYS A 68 -13.16 -4.39 -6.43
N GLU A 69 -12.97 -3.17 -5.92
CA GLU A 69 -13.98 -2.10 -5.99
C GLU A 69 -14.18 -1.59 -7.43
N GLY A 70 -13.24 -1.85 -8.35
CA GLY A 70 -13.36 -1.55 -9.78
C GLY A 70 -14.20 -2.54 -10.60
N GLU A 71 -14.57 -3.71 -10.07
CA GLU A 71 -15.35 -4.72 -10.82
C GLU A 71 -16.84 -4.75 -10.44
N HIS A 72 -17.30 -4.00 -9.44
CA HIS A 72 -18.72 -3.93 -9.01
C HIS A 72 -19.21 -2.48 -8.74
N ALA A 73 -18.95 -1.56 -9.66
CA ALA A 73 -19.78 -0.37 -9.82
C ALA A 73 -20.68 -0.57 -11.05
N ILE A 74 -21.78 -1.29 -10.85
CA ILE A 74 -22.97 -1.25 -11.73
C ILE A 74 -23.83 -0.05 -11.38
#